data_AF-A0A6G0WD40-F1
#
_entry.id   AF-A0A6G0WD40-F1
#
_cell.length_a   1.000
_cell.length_b   1.000
_cell.length_c   1.000
_cell.angle_alpha   90.00
_cell.angle_beta   90.00
_cell.angle_gamma   90.00
#
_symmetry.space_group_name_H-M   'P 1'
#
loop_
_entity.id
_entity.type
_entity.pdbx_description
1 polymer ?
#
loop_
_entity_poly.entity_id
_entity_poly.type
_entity_poly.pdbx_seq_one_letter_code
_entity_poly.pdbx_strand_id
1 'polypeptide(L)'
;MKLSKVALIGLLFVAARVHSQDDAVPASDDSPVVTYDNIENKQTTDLQSDDTSNSLESTQTQGQIAADAASDAGASDAQAAQIQNAIDNEGSSAAAAADDAGLTDNQAAQVITDVVAASDDVPSQADAAVTAATDAGASDEQVQQISDAVDSGSSVAAAAADAGLTDSQIAQIVDQVADVAENVADPADVAASAAIYNGASASQAVDIAAAVDDGTPVAAAATDAGLDASAVADVVTYVADSAKVADPADVAAAAALDNGASASQAVDVADAVDSGSSAAAAAADAGLDTAAVADVVNNVKQSSDNVPAPADVAAAAAIDAGATVSQVSSIVTAVDAGAPPAVAAKDAGLSSADAAQVSSQVSDSSNNLAHPADVALSSSTSSDPEPATDSNMPSVYNDLNSSTTTDPPTPKTTLGSIIDAITSFLTQAPANPSLRSRAACTTA
;
A
#
# COMPACT_ATOMS: atom_id res chain seq x y z
N MET A 1 15.48 -32.01 -10.89
CA MET A 1 16.03 -31.28 -9.73
C MET A 1 16.01 -29.81 -10.10
N LYS A 2 14.96 -29.12 -9.67
CA LYS A 2 14.76 -27.68 -9.87
C LYS A 2 15.19 -27.02 -8.56
N LEU A 3 16.21 -26.17 -8.57
CA LEU A 3 16.52 -25.34 -7.41
C LEU A 3 15.51 -24.19 -7.36
N SER A 4 15.01 -23.88 -6.16
CA SER A 4 14.14 -22.73 -5.89
C SER A 4 14.91 -21.44 -6.21
N LYS A 5 14.23 -20.45 -6.80
CA LYS A 5 14.82 -19.17 -7.22
C LYS A 5 15.33 -18.35 -6.01
N VAL A 6 14.76 -18.56 -4.83
CA VAL A 6 15.18 -17.97 -3.55
C VAL A 6 16.59 -18.43 -3.15
N ALA A 7 16.92 -19.71 -3.38
CA ALA A 7 18.24 -20.26 -3.06
C ALA A 7 19.37 -19.75 -3.99
N LEU A 8 19.04 -19.17 -5.15
CA LEU A 8 20.03 -18.61 -6.09
C LEU A 8 20.41 -17.17 -5.74
N ILE A 9 19.50 -16.43 -5.10
CA ILE A 9 19.69 -15.02 -4.70
C ILE A 9 20.58 -14.94 -3.45
N GLY A 10 20.32 -15.77 -2.43
CA GLY A 10 21.17 -15.85 -1.22
C GLY A 10 22.62 -16.29 -1.50
N LEU A 11 22.85 -17.15 -2.51
CA LEU A 11 24.21 -17.61 -2.86
C LEU A 11 25.04 -16.53 -3.58
N LEU A 12 24.40 -15.60 -4.31
CA LEU A 12 25.09 -14.51 -4.99
C LEU A 12 25.59 -13.43 -4.02
N PHE A 13 24.84 -13.19 -2.94
CA PHE A 13 25.18 -12.19 -1.92
C PHE A 13 26.39 -12.61 -1.07
N VAL A 14 26.49 -13.90 -0.73
CA VAL A 14 27.64 -14.45 0.02
C VAL A 14 28.94 -14.41 -0.79
N ALA A 15 28.90 -14.62 -2.12
CA ALA A 15 30.10 -14.61 -2.95
C ALA A 15 30.69 -13.20 -3.17
N ALA A 16 29.86 -12.15 -3.12
CA ALA A 16 30.31 -10.77 -3.29
C ALA A 16 31.01 -10.20 -2.04
N ARG A 17 30.61 -10.61 -0.82
CA ARG A 17 31.27 -10.16 0.43
C ARG A 17 32.64 -10.79 0.68
N VAL A 18 32.89 -12.03 0.21
CA VAL A 18 34.17 -12.72 0.46
C VAL A 18 35.32 -12.15 -0.38
N HIS A 19 35.06 -11.45 -1.50
CA HIS A 19 36.12 -10.90 -2.35
C HIS A 19 36.67 -9.54 -1.91
N SER A 20 36.10 -8.93 -0.86
CA SER A 20 36.48 -7.59 -0.38
C SER A 20 37.33 -7.61 0.89
N GLN A 21 37.80 -8.79 1.34
CA GLN A 21 38.48 -8.95 2.64
C GLN A 21 40.00 -9.21 2.61
N ASP A 22 40.66 -9.14 1.46
CA ASP A 22 42.13 -9.26 1.38
C ASP A 22 42.74 -7.97 0.79
N ASP A 23 42.95 -6.96 1.65
CA ASP A 23 44.13 -6.08 1.60
C ASP A 23 44.08 -5.07 2.77
N ALA A 24 44.54 -5.49 3.95
CA ALA A 24 44.90 -4.54 5.01
C ALA A 24 46.08 -5.04 5.85
N VAL A 25 47.22 -4.34 5.76
CA VAL A 25 48.24 -4.29 6.83
C VAL A 25 49.12 -3.01 6.69
N PRO A 26 49.80 -2.51 7.75
CA PRO A 26 49.22 -1.70 8.84
C PRO A 26 50.09 -0.45 9.21
N ALA A 27 49.59 0.41 10.12
CA ALA A 27 50.37 1.23 11.07
C ALA A 27 49.41 2.06 11.95
N SER A 28 49.26 1.75 13.25
CA SER A 28 49.79 2.50 14.43
C SER A 28 49.31 3.97 14.49
N ASP A 29 48.69 4.49 15.56
CA ASP A 29 49.18 4.49 16.94
C ASP A 29 48.11 5.06 17.93
N ASP A 30 48.16 4.58 19.18
CA ASP A 30 47.81 5.17 20.48
C ASP A 30 46.48 5.92 20.79
N SER A 31 45.74 5.36 21.79
CA SER A 31 45.16 6.00 23.02
C SER A 31 43.66 5.69 23.28
N PRO A 32 43.20 5.62 24.55
CA PRO A 32 43.42 4.55 25.52
C PRO A 32 42.11 3.82 25.93
N VAL A 33 42.28 2.60 26.42
CA VAL A 33 41.26 1.70 26.98
C VAL A 33 40.59 2.31 28.22
N VAL A 34 39.25 2.38 28.20
CA VAL A 34 38.45 2.55 29.42
C VAL A 34 37.75 1.22 29.73
N THR A 35 38.28 0.53 30.72
CA THR A 35 37.63 -0.60 31.40
C THR A 35 36.48 -0.10 32.27
N TYR A 36 35.29 -0.68 32.11
CA TYR A 36 34.27 -0.72 33.15
C TYR A 36 33.94 -2.16 33.48
N ASP A 37 34.11 -2.47 34.77
CA ASP A 37 33.91 -3.76 35.41
C ASP A 37 32.44 -4.22 35.39
N ASN A 38 32.28 -5.55 35.28
CA ASN A 38 31.04 -6.30 35.49
C ASN A 38 30.29 -5.90 36.79
N ILE A 39 28.99 -5.65 36.67
CA ILE A 39 28.01 -5.99 37.74
C ILE A 39 26.76 -6.61 37.09
N GLU A 40 26.68 -7.94 37.13
CA GLU A 40 25.41 -8.65 37.26
C GLU A 40 24.78 -8.24 38.60
N ASN A 41 23.58 -7.65 38.62
CA ASN A 41 22.51 -8.11 39.50
C ASN A 41 21.14 -7.54 39.11
N LYS A 42 20.25 -8.49 38.84
CA LYS A 42 18.80 -8.44 38.64
C LYS A 42 18.07 -7.73 39.79
N GLN A 43 17.33 -6.64 39.53
CA GLN A 43 16.11 -6.35 40.29
C GLN A 43 15.16 -5.34 39.59
N THR A 44 13.93 -5.81 39.44
CA THR A 44 12.68 -5.18 39.03
C THR A 44 12.39 -3.82 39.69
N THR A 45 11.99 -2.80 38.90
CA THR A 45 11.07 -1.74 39.37
C THR A 45 10.41 -1.00 38.21
N ASP A 46 9.08 -1.07 38.20
CA ASP A 46 8.07 -0.12 37.70
C ASP A 46 8.59 1.17 37.03
N LEU A 47 8.27 1.34 35.74
CA LEU A 47 8.35 2.61 35.04
C LEU A 47 6.96 3.25 34.97
N GLN A 48 6.67 4.12 35.93
CA GLN A 48 5.70 5.21 35.76
C GLN A 48 6.46 6.46 35.31
N SER A 49 6.25 6.81 34.04
CA SER A 49 6.19 8.15 33.44
C SER A 49 6.74 9.33 34.25
N ASP A 50 7.81 9.99 33.76
CA ASP A 50 7.86 11.42 33.40
C ASP A 50 9.29 11.81 32.96
N ASP A 51 9.57 11.97 31.66
CA ASP A 51 10.52 12.97 31.17
C ASP A 51 10.30 13.26 29.68
N THR A 52 9.45 14.25 29.40
CA THR A 52 9.40 14.95 28.12
C THR A 52 10.71 15.73 27.93
N SER A 53 11.71 15.09 27.35
CA SER A 53 12.88 15.74 26.79
C SER A 53 13.15 15.16 25.41
N ASN A 54 12.94 16.01 24.41
CA ASN A 54 13.13 15.82 22.98
C ASN A 54 14.59 15.46 22.64
N SER A 55 14.99 14.24 22.95
CA SER A 55 16.19 13.57 22.48
C SER A 55 15.68 12.41 21.64
N LEU A 56 16.23 12.26 20.43
CA LEU A 56 16.10 11.07 19.61
C LEU A 56 16.46 9.84 20.48
N GLU A 57 15.46 9.27 21.15
CA GLU A 57 15.49 7.86 21.53
C GLU A 57 15.77 7.17 20.20
N SER A 58 16.84 6.39 20.12
CA SER A 58 16.94 5.41 19.04
C SER A 58 15.69 4.55 19.17
N THR A 59 14.66 4.84 18.39
CA THR A 59 13.50 3.97 18.25
C THR A 59 14.09 2.62 17.89
N GLN A 60 13.98 1.65 18.80
CA GLN A 60 14.48 0.32 18.51
C GLN A 60 13.83 -0.13 17.21
N THR A 61 14.62 -0.70 16.30
CA THR A 61 14.05 -1.24 15.06
C THR A 61 13.14 -2.42 15.41
N GLN A 62 12.18 -2.74 14.53
CA GLN A 62 11.36 -3.94 14.73
C GLN A 62 12.21 -5.20 14.91
N GLY A 63 13.31 -5.35 14.18
CA GLY A 63 14.22 -6.48 14.36
C GLY A 63 14.89 -6.50 15.73
N GLN A 64 15.22 -5.35 16.31
CA GLN A 64 15.74 -5.27 17.68
C GLN A 64 14.69 -5.68 18.71
N ILE A 65 13.46 -5.20 18.54
CA ILE A 65 12.32 -5.55 19.41
C ILE A 65 12.05 -7.05 19.35
N ALA A 66 12.02 -7.61 18.14
CA ALA A 66 11.83 -9.04 17.92
C ALA A 66 12.95 -9.89 18.53
N ALA A 67 14.20 -9.44 18.45
CA ALA A 67 15.35 -10.13 19.02
C ALA A 67 15.35 -10.09 20.56
N ASP A 68 14.98 -8.95 21.15
CA ASP A 68 14.80 -8.81 22.60
C ASP A 68 13.66 -9.72 23.08
N ALA A 69 12.50 -9.70 22.41
CA ALA A 69 11.38 -10.57 22.70
C ALA A 69 11.73 -12.06 22.57
N ALA A 70 12.51 -12.43 21.55
CA ALA A 70 12.99 -13.80 21.36
C ALA A 70 13.90 -14.22 22.51
N SER A 71 14.80 -13.34 22.94
CA SER A 71 15.71 -13.57 24.07
C SER A 71 14.94 -13.76 25.38
N ASP A 72 13.91 -12.94 25.62
CA ASP A 72 13.01 -13.05 26.78
C ASP A 72 12.17 -14.33 26.74
N ALA A 73 11.78 -14.78 25.54
CA ALA A 73 11.13 -16.07 25.30
C ALA A 73 12.11 -17.27 25.43
N GLY A 74 13.40 -17.03 25.67
CA GLY A 74 14.41 -18.05 25.90
C GLY A 74 15.10 -18.59 24.65
N ALA A 75 15.09 -17.83 23.55
CA ALA A 75 15.94 -18.10 22.39
C ALA A 75 17.43 -17.89 22.74
N SER A 76 18.31 -18.47 21.93
CA SER A 76 19.74 -18.19 22.02
C SER A 76 20.12 -16.87 21.33
N ASP A 77 21.24 -16.26 21.73
CA ASP A 77 21.78 -15.04 21.10
C ASP A 77 21.92 -15.18 19.57
N ALA A 78 22.26 -16.39 19.10
CA ALA A 78 22.38 -16.66 17.67
C ALA A 78 21.03 -16.62 16.94
N GLN A 79 19.96 -17.11 17.58
CA GLN A 79 18.60 -17.06 17.04
C GLN A 79 18.05 -15.63 17.09
N ALA A 80 18.25 -14.91 18.19
CA ALA A 80 17.86 -13.50 18.31
C ALA A 80 18.57 -12.63 17.25
N ALA A 81 19.87 -12.81 17.04
CA ALA A 81 20.61 -12.10 16.00
C ALA A 81 20.17 -12.47 14.57
N GLN A 82 19.77 -13.73 14.35
CA GLN A 82 19.20 -14.15 13.07
C GLN A 82 17.85 -13.47 12.80
N ILE A 83 16.97 -13.42 13.80
CA ILE A 83 15.65 -12.76 13.72
C ILE A 83 15.82 -11.28 13.41
N GLN A 84 16.68 -10.59 14.16
CA GLN A 84 16.96 -9.18 13.92
C GLN A 84 17.41 -8.92 12.48
N ASN A 85 18.35 -9.74 11.98
CA ASN A 85 18.88 -9.56 10.64
C ASN A 85 17.81 -9.82 9.56
N ALA A 86 17.00 -10.86 9.74
CA ALA A 86 15.93 -11.21 8.82
C ALA A 86 14.88 -10.09 8.70
N ILE A 87 14.51 -9.46 9.80
CA ILE A 87 13.55 -8.35 9.81
C ILE A 87 14.21 -7.08 9.24
N ASP A 88 15.30 -6.61 9.86
CA ASP A 88 15.91 -5.31 9.54
C ASP A 88 16.59 -5.26 8.16
N ASN A 89 17.07 -6.40 7.63
CA ASN A 89 17.88 -6.41 6.39
C ASN A 89 17.30 -7.30 5.28
N GLU A 90 16.41 -8.23 5.61
CA GLU A 90 15.80 -9.14 4.63
C GLU A 90 14.30 -8.88 4.45
N GLY A 91 13.71 -7.97 5.24
CA GLY A 91 12.29 -7.59 5.16
C GLY A 91 11.33 -8.71 5.52
N SER A 92 11.75 -9.64 6.38
CA SER A 92 10.90 -10.75 6.84
C SER A 92 9.91 -10.28 7.91
N SER A 93 8.72 -10.90 7.95
CA SER A 93 7.80 -10.79 9.09
C SER A 93 8.43 -11.38 10.36
N ALA A 94 7.94 -10.99 11.54
CA ALA A 94 8.42 -11.55 12.80
C ALA A 94 8.11 -13.04 12.91
N ALA A 95 6.95 -13.48 12.39
CA ALA A 95 6.56 -14.87 12.28
C ALA A 95 7.54 -15.68 11.40
N ALA A 96 7.81 -15.24 10.17
CA ALA A 96 8.73 -15.93 9.26
C ALA A 96 10.16 -15.98 9.83
N ALA A 97 10.64 -14.85 10.39
CA ALA A 97 11.95 -14.78 11.02
C ALA A 97 12.08 -15.74 12.21
N ALA A 98 11.03 -15.86 13.03
CA ALA A 98 10.99 -16.77 14.18
C ALA A 98 10.99 -18.25 13.75
N ASP A 99 10.24 -18.62 12.70
CA ASP A 99 10.23 -19.97 12.15
C ASP A 99 11.60 -20.35 11.54
N ASP A 100 12.19 -19.46 10.75
CA ASP A 100 13.52 -19.66 10.15
C ASP A 100 14.64 -19.75 11.19
N ALA A 101 14.49 -19.06 12.32
CA ALA A 101 15.38 -19.18 13.48
C ALA A 101 15.14 -20.46 14.31
N GLY A 102 14.12 -21.24 13.98
CA GLY A 102 13.76 -22.49 14.65
C GLY A 102 13.23 -22.28 16.06
N LEU A 103 12.52 -21.19 16.32
CA LEU A 103 11.80 -20.98 17.57
C LEU A 103 10.64 -21.98 17.68
N THR A 104 10.23 -22.28 18.92
CA THR A 104 8.98 -23.03 19.14
C THR A 104 7.78 -22.10 18.94
N ASP A 105 6.60 -22.65 18.62
CA ASP A 105 5.39 -21.85 18.38
C ASP A 105 5.08 -20.88 19.53
N ASN A 106 5.29 -21.30 20.79
CA ASN A 106 5.07 -20.41 21.95
C ASN A 106 6.06 -19.25 22.01
N GLN A 107 7.30 -19.47 21.57
CA GLN A 107 8.32 -18.41 21.50
C GLN A 107 8.02 -17.48 20.33
N ALA A 108 7.68 -18.02 19.16
CA ALA A 108 7.27 -17.25 17.99
C ALA A 108 6.03 -16.39 18.29
N ALA A 109 5.00 -16.96 18.92
CA ALA A 109 3.80 -16.24 19.32
C ALA A 109 4.11 -15.05 20.27
N GLN A 110 5.08 -15.21 21.17
CA GLN A 110 5.51 -14.12 22.05
C GLN A 110 6.23 -13.01 21.26
N VAL A 111 7.16 -13.38 20.38
CA VAL A 111 7.87 -12.44 19.49
C VAL A 111 6.88 -11.63 18.65
N ILE A 112 5.95 -12.31 17.99
CA ILE A 112 4.90 -11.69 17.16
C ILE A 112 4.08 -10.69 17.99
N THR A 113 3.61 -11.10 19.18
CA THR A 113 2.77 -10.24 20.03
C THR A 113 3.53 -8.99 20.47
N ASP A 114 4.80 -9.13 20.85
CA ASP A 114 5.61 -8.01 21.34
C ASP A 114 5.97 -7.03 20.19
N VAL A 115 6.24 -7.53 18.98
CA VAL A 115 6.49 -6.69 17.79
C VAL A 115 5.22 -5.91 17.38
N VAL A 116 4.07 -6.58 17.36
CA VAL A 116 2.79 -5.90 17.03
C VAL A 116 2.46 -4.84 18.09
N ALA A 117 2.60 -5.16 19.38
CA ALA A 117 2.35 -4.20 20.45
C ALA A 117 3.26 -2.97 20.39
N ALA A 118 4.49 -3.11 19.91
CA ALA A 118 5.38 -1.97 19.70
C ALA A 118 5.01 -1.12 18.46
N SER A 119 4.22 -1.67 17.54
CA SER A 119 3.82 -1.02 16.29
C SER A 119 2.52 -0.20 16.41
N ASP A 120 1.78 -0.35 17.52
CA ASP A 120 0.51 0.36 17.76
C ASP A 120 0.67 1.90 17.87
N ASP A 121 1.89 2.40 18.10
CA ASP A 121 2.21 3.83 18.23
C ASP A 121 2.78 4.47 16.93
N VAL A 122 2.73 3.77 15.79
CA VAL A 122 3.28 4.30 14.53
C VAL A 122 2.36 5.37 13.94
N PRO A 123 2.87 6.58 13.61
CA PRO A 123 2.04 7.65 13.08
C PRO A 123 1.57 7.39 11.64
N SER A 124 0.49 8.07 11.23
CA SER A 124 -0.01 8.03 9.85
C SER A 124 1.02 8.57 8.85
N GLN A 125 0.87 8.24 7.56
CA GLN A 125 1.77 8.74 6.51
C GLN A 125 1.80 10.28 6.44
N ALA A 126 0.66 10.94 6.63
CA ALA A 126 0.58 12.40 6.67
C ALA A 126 1.31 12.97 7.89
N ASP A 127 1.12 12.39 9.07
CA ASP A 127 1.82 12.79 10.30
C ASP A 127 3.33 12.56 10.21
N ALA A 128 3.74 11.44 9.60
CA ALA A 128 5.12 11.11 9.29
C ALA A 128 5.72 12.13 8.32
N ALA A 129 4.99 12.49 7.25
CA ALA A 129 5.41 13.48 6.26
C ALA A 129 5.56 14.88 6.88
N VAL A 130 4.66 15.26 7.79
CA VAL A 130 4.74 16.52 8.56
C VAL A 130 5.99 16.57 9.43
N THR A 131 6.26 15.49 10.16
CA THR A 131 7.43 15.37 11.03
C THR A 131 8.71 15.45 10.20
N ALA A 132 8.78 14.65 9.14
CA ALA A 132 9.93 14.62 8.25
C ALA A 132 10.17 15.95 7.50
N ALA A 133 9.10 16.63 7.07
CA ALA A 133 9.22 17.94 6.44
C ALA A 133 9.75 19.00 7.42
N THR A 134 9.31 18.94 8.68
CA THR A 134 9.81 19.81 9.76
C THR A 134 11.30 19.56 10.00
N ASP A 135 11.72 18.30 10.08
CA ASP A 135 13.13 17.90 10.27
C ASP A 135 14.01 18.27 9.06
N ALA A 136 13.46 18.23 7.85
CA ALA A 136 14.09 18.71 6.63
C ALA A 136 14.15 20.26 6.53
N GLY A 137 13.62 20.98 7.51
CA GLY A 137 13.68 22.43 7.62
C GLY A 137 12.67 23.19 6.76
N ALA A 138 11.53 22.57 6.43
CA ALA A 138 10.39 23.25 5.79
C ALA A 138 9.79 24.33 6.71
N SER A 139 9.17 25.37 6.15
CA SER A 139 8.39 26.34 6.94
C SER A 139 7.03 25.78 7.35
N ASP A 140 6.41 26.34 8.39
CA ASP A 140 5.07 25.93 8.85
C ASP A 140 4.03 25.93 7.72
N GLU A 141 4.07 26.92 6.81
CA GLU A 141 3.19 26.94 5.64
C GLU A 141 3.47 25.82 4.63
N GLN A 142 4.74 25.44 4.44
CA GLN A 142 5.12 24.34 3.55
C GLN A 142 4.72 22.99 4.17
N VAL A 143 4.93 22.82 5.48
CA VAL A 143 4.52 21.63 6.22
C VAL A 143 3.00 21.44 6.14
N GLN A 144 2.21 22.50 6.34
CA GLN A 144 0.75 22.40 6.21
C GLN A 144 0.32 22.08 4.77
N GLN A 145 0.97 22.67 3.76
CA GLN A 145 0.69 22.35 2.36
C GLN A 145 0.97 20.88 2.04
N ILE A 146 2.05 20.32 2.60
CA ILE A 146 2.40 18.90 2.43
C ILE A 146 1.36 18.02 3.11
N SER A 147 1.00 18.32 4.37
CA SER A 147 -0.05 17.60 5.10
C SER A 147 -1.36 17.56 4.33
N ASP A 148 -1.88 18.73 3.94
CA ASP A 148 -3.17 18.83 3.24
C ASP A 148 -3.16 18.07 1.89
N ALA A 149 -2.02 18.09 1.20
CA ALA A 149 -1.85 17.39 -0.07
C ALA A 149 -1.78 15.86 0.12
N VAL A 150 -0.99 15.38 1.09
CA VAL A 150 -0.88 13.95 1.42
C VAL A 150 -2.21 13.40 1.94
N ASP A 151 -2.90 14.13 2.82
CA ASP A 151 -4.26 13.81 3.29
C ASP A 151 -5.29 13.77 2.13
N SER A 152 -5.03 14.50 1.05
CA SER A 152 -5.86 14.50 -0.16
C SER A 152 -5.44 13.43 -1.18
N GLY A 153 -4.47 12.57 -0.85
CA GLY A 153 -3.99 11.47 -1.68
C GLY A 153 -2.85 11.82 -2.64
N SER A 154 -2.18 12.96 -2.46
CA SER A 154 -0.93 13.24 -3.19
C SER A 154 0.23 12.42 -2.63
N SER A 155 1.15 12.06 -3.52
CA SER A 155 2.44 11.49 -3.10
C SER A 155 3.21 12.46 -2.19
N VAL A 156 4.00 11.93 -1.26
CA VAL A 156 4.85 12.72 -0.37
C VAL A 156 5.87 13.52 -1.19
N ALA A 157 6.48 12.91 -2.20
CA ALA A 157 7.43 13.59 -3.06
C ALA A 157 6.78 14.71 -3.89
N ALA A 158 5.60 14.46 -4.45
CA ALA A 158 4.84 15.44 -5.22
C ALA A 158 4.39 16.62 -4.34
N ALA A 159 3.83 16.32 -3.17
CA ALA A 159 3.42 17.32 -2.18
C ALA A 159 4.60 18.20 -1.74
N ALA A 160 5.75 17.59 -1.47
CA ALA A 160 6.97 18.31 -1.09
C ALA A 160 7.52 19.18 -2.24
N ALA A 161 7.47 18.68 -3.49
CA ALA A 161 7.86 19.44 -4.67
C ALA A 161 6.95 20.66 -4.91
N ASP A 162 5.63 20.47 -4.78
CA ASP A 162 4.63 21.54 -4.94
C ASP A 162 4.73 22.60 -3.84
N ALA A 163 5.10 22.19 -2.61
CA ALA A 163 5.45 23.09 -1.52
C ALA A 163 6.77 23.85 -1.76
N GLY A 164 7.49 23.56 -2.84
CA GLY A 164 8.70 24.26 -3.27
C GLY A 164 9.97 23.84 -2.53
N LEU A 165 10.01 22.64 -1.96
CA LEU A 165 11.20 22.08 -1.34
C LEU A 165 12.26 21.71 -2.38
N THR A 166 13.52 21.60 -1.92
CA THR A 166 14.62 21.18 -2.78
C THR A 166 14.66 19.66 -2.94
N ASP A 167 15.25 19.15 -4.03
CA ASP A 167 15.41 17.70 -4.25
C ASP A 167 16.05 16.96 -3.06
N SER A 168 16.98 17.61 -2.36
CA SER A 168 17.63 17.02 -1.19
C SER A 168 16.67 16.90 0.00
N GLN A 169 15.80 17.89 0.20
CA GLN A 169 14.78 17.84 1.25
C GLN A 169 13.71 16.82 0.90
N ILE A 170 13.29 16.77 -0.38
CA ILE A 170 12.32 15.77 -0.86
C ILE A 170 12.86 14.36 -0.62
N ALA A 171 14.11 14.09 -1.01
CA ALA A 171 14.72 12.78 -0.77
C ALA A 171 14.77 12.42 0.72
N GLN A 172 15.15 13.36 1.59
CA GLN A 172 15.16 13.15 3.04
C GLN A 172 13.75 12.85 3.59
N ILE A 173 12.73 13.57 3.14
CA ILE A 173 11.36 13.38 3.61
C ILE A 173 10.84 12.00 3.19
N VAL A 174 11.07 11.61 1.94
CA VAL A 174 10.63 10.30 1.43
C VAL A 174 11.32 9.16 2.18
N ASP A 175 12.62 9.28 2.43
CA ASP A 175 13.41 8.33 3.23
C ASP A 175 12.83 8.17 4.64
N GLN A 176 12.64 9.29 5.35
CA GLN A 176 12.13 9.26 6.72
C GLN A 176 10.68 8.78 6.82
N VAL A 177 9.82 9.06 5.83
CA VAL A 177 8.45 8.53 5.78
C VAL A 177 8.46 7.02 5.49
N ALA A 178 9.38 6.55 4.64
CA ALA A 178 9.56 5.12 4.40
C ALA A 178 10.02 4.39 5.68
N ASP A 179 10.98 4.96 6.42
CA ASP A 179 11.44 4.42 7.70
C ASP A 179 10.29 4.29 8.72
N VAL A 180 9.39 5.28 8.79
CA VAL A 180 8.22 5.19 9.66
C VAL A 180 7.30 4.05 9.23
N ALA A 181 7.06 3.90 7.92
CA ALA A 181 6.25 2.80 7.40
C ALA A 181 6.87 1.42 7.69
N GLU A 182 8.21 1.33 7.75
CA GLU A 182 8.92 0.11 8.16
C GLU A 182 8.67 -0.30 9.61
N ASN A 183 8.24 0.63 10.47
CA ASN A 183 7.92 0.32 11.86
C ASN A 183 6.48 -0.15 12.08
N VAL A 184 5.62 -0.15 11.05
CA VAL A 184 4.28 -0.76 11.17
C VAL A 184 4.38 -2.27 11.06
N ALA A 185 3.65 -3.00 11.89
CA ALA A 185 3.64 -4.46 11.90
C ALA A 185 3.15 -5.05 10.56
N ASP A 186 3.75 -6.16 10.18
CA ASP A 186 3.36 -6.92 9.00
C ASP A 186 1.93 -7.50 9.15
N PRO A 187 1.10 -7.51 8.10
CA PRO A 187 -0.25 -8.10 8.15
C PRO A 187 -0.29 -9.53 8.73
N ALA A 188 0.71 -10.37 8.46
CA ALA A 188 0.79 -11.73 8.99
C ALA A 188 0.98 -11.73 10.52
N ASP A 189 1.84 -10.84 11.02
CA ASP A 189 2.09 -10.67 12.45
C ASP A 189 0.84 -10.11 13.16
N VAL A 190 0.19 -9.13 12.55
CA VAL A 190 -1.07 -8.54 13.06
C VAL A 190 -2.18 -9.60 13.12
N ALA A 191 -2.32 -10.42 12.08
CA ALA A 191 -3.31 -11.50 12.04
C ALA A 191 -3.07 -12.54 13.13
N ALA A 192 -1.83 -12.98 13.32
CA ALA A 192 -1.46 -13.94 14.35
C ALA A 192 -1.65 -13.36 15.77
N SER A 193 -1.23 -12.12 16.00
CA SER A 193 -1.42 -11.42 17.28
C SER A 193 -2.91 -11.29 17.63
N ALA A 194 -3.73 -10.86 16.67
CA ALA A 194 -5.17 -10.78 16.84
C ALA A 194 -5.80 -12.15 17.11
N ALA A 195 -5.33 -13.21 16.44
CA ALA A 195 -5.80 -14.57 16.67
C ALA A 195 -5.49 -15.05 18.10
N ILE A 196 -4.29 -14.76 18.61
CA ILE A 196 -3.89 -15.06 19.99
C ILE A 196 -4.80 -14.34 20.98
N TYR A 197 -5.08 -13.05 20.74
CA TYR A 197 -5.98 -12.26 21.58
C TYR A 197 -7.40 -12.86 21.62
N ASN A 198 -7.84 -13.43 20.50
CA ASN A 198 -9.12 -14.12 20.36
C ASN A 198 -9.09 -15.60 20.80
N GLY A 199 -8.01 -16.05 21.45
CA GLY A 199 -7.93 -17.35 22.10
C GLY A 199 -7.44 -18.51 21.23
N ALA A 200 -6.86 -18.22 20.06
CA ALA A 200 -6.15 -19.23 19.27
C ALA A 200 -4.94 -19.79 20.04
N SER A 201 -4.57 -21.04 19.76
CA SER A 201 -3.29 -21.57 20.24
C SER A 201 -2.12 -20.93 19.51
N ALA A 202 -0.93 -20.95 20.13
CA ALA A 202 0.30 -20.48 19.49
C ALA A 202 0.54 -21.14 18.12
N SER A 203 0.27 -22.45 18.00
CA SER A 203 0.37 -23.16 16.72
C SER A 203 -0.62 -22.65 15.67
N GLN A 204 -1.86 -22.35 16.05
CA GLN A 204 -2.85 -21.79 15.12
C GLN A 204 -2.45 -20.40 14.66
N ALA A 205 -1.91 -19.57 15.56
CA ALA A 205 -1.45 -18.23 15.22
C ALA A 205 -0.27 -18.27 14.24
N VAL A 206 0.69 -19.17 14.45
CA VAL A 206 1.82 -19.38 13.52
C VAL A 206 1.32 -19.90 12.16
N ASP A 207 0.38 -20.86 12.15
CA ASP A 207 -0.23 -21.36 10.91
C ASP A 207 -0.95 -20.23 10.14
N ILE A 208 -1.63 -19.31 10.84
CA ILE A 208 -2.29 -18.14 10.23
C ILE A 208 -1.24 -17.21 9.62
N ALA A 209 -0.21 -16.80 10.39
CA ALA A 209 0.83 -15.92 9.89
C ALA A 209 1.50 -16.49 8.63
N ALA A 210 1.88 -17.78 8.66
CA ALA A 210 2.50 -18.43 7.51
C ALA A 210 1.59 -18.45 6.27
N ALA A 211 0.28 -18.68 6.46
CA ALA A 211 -0.68 -18.65 5.35
C ALA A 211 -0.84 -17.24 4.77
N VAL A 212 -0.87 -16.20 5.62
CA VAL A 212 -0.96 -14.79 5.20
C VAL A 212 0.30 -14.35 4.48
N ASP A 213 1.49 -14.71 4.98
CA ASP A 213 2.77 -14.48 4.30
C ASP A 213 2.84 -15.15 2.91
N ASP A 214 2.20 -16.31 2.76
CA ASP A 214 2.05 -17.01 1.47
C ASP A 214 0.99 -16.36 0.53
N GLY A 215 0.34 -15.27 0.97
CA GLY A 215 -0.65 -14.51 0.22
C GLY A 215 -2.09 -15.02 0.38
N THR A 216 -2.37 -15.83 1.40
CA THR A 216 -3.76 -16.25 1.69
C THR A 216 -4.49 -15.11 2.40
N PRO A 217 -5.70 -14.70 1.95
CA PRO A 217 -6.47 -13.70 2.66
C PRO A 217 -6.73 -14.10 4.12
N VAL A 218 -6.70 -13.14 5.02
CA VAL A 218 -6.75 -13.35 6.48
C VAL A 218 -8.01 -14.12 6.89
N ALA A 219 -9.15 -13.80 6.26
CA ALA A 219 -10.41 -14.47 6.53
C ALA A 219 -10.33 -15.98 6.25
N ALA A 220 -9.68 -16.36 5.13
CA ALA A 220 -9.48 -17.74 4.75
C ALA A 220 -8.45 -18.43 5.67
N ALA A 221 -7.31 -17.77 5.93
CA ALA A 221 -6.27 -18.28 6.82
C ALA A 221 -6.80 -18.57 8.24
N ALA A 222 -7.54 -17.62 8.84
CA ALA A 222 -8.14 -17.77 10.15
C ALA A 222 -9.19 -18.89 10.19
N THR A 223 -10.01 -19.00 9.14
CA THR A 223 -11.02 -20.06 9.02
C THR A 223 -10.37 -21.45 8.90
N ASP A 224 -9.32 -21.58 8.09
CA ASP A 224 -8.59 -22.83 7.87
C ASP A 224 -7.80 -23.27 9.12
N ALA A 225 -7.29 -22.31 9.90
CA ALA A 225 -6.72 -22.55 11.22
C ALA A 225 -7.78 -22.99 12.26
N GLY A 226 -9.07 -22.94 11.92
CA GLY A 226 -10.17 -23.46 12.72
C GLY A 226 -10.68 -22.50 13.80
N LEU A 227 -10.46 -21.19 13.63
CA LEU A 227 -11.09 -20.18 14.49
C LEU A 227 -12.62 -20.20 14.29
N ASP A 228 -13.35 -19.86 15.34
CA ASP A 228 -14.80 -19.68 15.20
C ASP A 228 -15.14 -18.36 14.49
N ALA A 229 -16.37 -18.26 14.01
CA ALA A 229 -16.78 -17.12 13.17
C ALA A 229 -16.68 -15.76 13.87
N SER A 230 -16.76 -15.69 15.20
CA SER A 230 -16.57 -14.42 15.91
C SER A 230 -15.10 -14.04 15.92
N ALA A 231 -14.23 -14.99 16.27
CA ALA A 231 -12.79 -14.78 16.25
C ALA A 231 -12.26 -14.43 14.85
N VAL A 232 -12.78 -15.08 13.79
CA VAL A 232 -12.43 -14.71 12.40
C VAL A 232 -12.80 -13.26 12.10
N ALA A 233 -13.99 -12.83 12.51
CA ALA A 233 -14.42 -11.45 12.27
C ALA A 233 -13.53 -10.44 13.00
N ASP A 234 -13.24 -10.69 14.28
CA ASP A 234 -12.39 -9.83 15.10
C ASP A 234 -10.96 -9.73 14.53
N VAL A 235 -10.40 -10.85 14.03
CA VAL A 235 -9.07 -10.88 13.41
C VAL A 235 -9.05 -10.10 12.09
N VAL A 236 -10.02 -10.33 11.20
CA VAL A 236 -10.07 -9.68 9.88
C VAL A 236 -10.23 -8.16 10.02
N THR A 237 -11.13 -7.71 10.90
CA THR A 237 -11.31 -6.29 11.17
C THR A 237 -10.05 -5.67 11.78
N TYR A 238 -9.41 -6.36 12.75
CA TYR A 238 -8.18 -5.85 13.36
C TYR A 238 -7.04 -5.70 12.33
N VAL A 239 -6.86 -6.67 11.42
CA VAL A 239 -5.83 -6.56 10.36
C VAL A 239 -6.14 -5.42 9.41
N ALA A 240 -7.39 -5.24 9.00
CA ALA A 240 -7.78 -4.14 8.12
C ALA A 240 -7.53 -2.75 8.75
N ASP A 241 -7.65 -2.65 10.07
CA ASP A 241 -7.48 -1.39 10.83
C ASP A 241 -6.03 -1.10 11.24
N SER A 242 -5.21 -2.14 11.47
CA SER A 242 -3.91 -2.01 12.14
C SER A 242 -2.69 -2.43 11.32
N ALA A 243 -2.87 -3.06 10.16
CA ALA A 243 -1.74 -3.49 9.34
C ALA A 243 -1.09 -2.33 8.55
N LYS A 244 0.20 -2.49 8.25
CA LYS A 244 1.03 -1.56 7.48
C LYS A 244 0.36 -1.04 6.21
N VAL A 245 -0.15 -1.96 5.40
CA VAL A 245 -1.02 -1.70 4.27
C VAL A 245 -1.92 -2.92 4.15
N ALA A 246 -3.20 -2.79 4.48
CA ALA A 246 -4.12 -3.91 4.40
C ALA A 246 -4.35 -4.34 2.95
N ASP A 247 -4.39 -5.64 2.68
CA ASP A 247 -4.75 -6.18 1.37
C ASP A 247 -6.19 -5.75 1.02
N PRO A 248 -6.47 -5.28 -0.20
CA PRO A 248 -7.83 -5.01 -0.67
C PRO A 248 -8.83 -6.14 -0.40
N ALA A 249 -8.40 -7.41 -0.45
CA ALA A 249 -9.21 -8.57 -0.11
C ALA A 249 -9.60 -8.59 1.37
N ASP A 250 -8.66 -8.29 2.27
CA ASP A 250 -8.89 -8.24 3.71
C ASP A 250 -9.77 -7.04 4.10
N VAL A 251 -9.53 -5.88 3.49
CA VAL A 251 -10.37 -4.68 3.68
C VAL A 251 -11.80 -4.94 3.18
N ALA A 252 -11.95 -5.61 2.03
CA ALA A 252 -13.26 -5.96 1.50
C ALA A 252 -13.99 -6.95 2.42
N ALA A 253 -13.27 -7.94 2.97
CA ALA A 253 -13.81 -8.91 3.91
C ALA A 253 -14.23 -8.25 5.23
N ALA A 254 -13.39 -7.38 5.80
CA ALA A 254 -13.70 -6.61 7.00
C ALA A 254 -14.94 -5.74 6.80
N ALA A 255 -14.99 -4.97 5.72
CA ALA A 255 -16.14 -4.14 5.42
C ALA A 255 -17.42 -4.95 5.17
N ALA A 256 -17.32 -6.16 4.61
CA ALA A 256 -18.45 -7.07 4.48
C ALA A 256 -18.97 -7.53 5.86
N LEU A 257 -18.06 -7.87 6.78
CA LEU A 257 -18.39 -8.28 8.15
C LEU A 257 -19.07 -7.14 8.94
N ASP A 258 -18.57 -5.91 8.81
CA ASP A 258 -19.19 -4.72 9.42
C ASP A 258 -20.61 -4.48 8.92
N ASN A 259 -20.88 -4.88 7.68
CA ASN A 259 -22.20 -4.87 7.06
C ASN A 259 -23.04 -6.12 7.38
N GLY A 260 -22.62 -6.94 8.33
CA GLY A 260 -23.36 -8.10 8.83
C GLY A 260 -23.26 -9.34 7.94
N ALA A 261 -22.26 -9.41 7.05
CA ALA A 261 -21.95 -10.64 6.35
C ALA A 261 -21.54 -11.74 7.34
N SER A 262 -21.77 -13.00 6.97
CA SER A 262 -21.21 -14.14 7.71
C SER A 262 -19.72 -14.31 7.40
N ALA A 263 -18.97 -14.95 8.31
CA ALA A 263 -17.56 -15.27 8.08
C ALA A 263 -17.32 -16.01 6.74
N SER A 264 -18.22 -16.92 6.34
CA SER A 264 -18.11 -17.60 5.04
C SER A 264 -18.31 -16.65 3.86
N GLN A 265 -19.21 -15.67 3.97
CA GLN A 265 -19.37 -14.66 2.92
C GLN A 265 -18.17 -13.72 2.85
N ALA A 266 -17.57 -13.38 4.00
CA ALA A 266 -16.35 -12.58 4.03
C ALA A 266 -15.18 -13.31 3.34
N VAL A 267 -15.05 -14.63 3.56
CA VAL A 267 -14.09 -15.48 2.82
C VAL A 267 -14.40 -15.48 1.32
N ASP A 268 -15.66 -15.68 0.92
CA ASP A 268 -16.05 -15.65 -0.50
C ASP A 268 -15.71 -14.30 -1.18
N VAL A 269 -15.87 -13.18 -0.44
CA VAL A 269 -15.48 -11.84 -0.90
C VAL A 269 -13.96 -11.73 -1.03
N ALA A 270 -13.22 -12.13 0.01
CA ALA A 270 -11.76 -12.05 0.03
C ALA A 270 -11.13 -12.85 -1.13
N ASP A 271 -11.52 -14.12 -1.29
CA ASP A 271 -11.03 -15.01 -2.35
C ASP A 271 -11.31 -14.45 -3.75
N ALA A 272 -12.48 -13.84 -3.93
CA ALA A 272 -12.87 -13.25 -5.21
C ALA A 272 -12.04 -12.01 -5.53
N VAL A 273 -11.79 -11.14 -4.55
CA VAL A 273 -10.96 -9.92 -4.71
C VAL A 273 -9.51 -10.29 -4.96
N ASP A 274 -8.95 -11.21 -4.17
CA ASP A 274 -7.58 -11.74 -4.36
C ASP A 274 -7.40 -12.39 -5.74
N SER A 275 -8.43 -13.08 -6.23
CA SER A 275 -8.48 -13.61 -7.61
C SER A 275 -8.60 -12.53 -8.71
N GLY A 276 -8.66 -11.24 -8.34
CA GLY A 276 -8.71 -10.10 -9.23
C GLY A 276 -10.11 -9.59 -9.58
N SER A 277 -11.15 -9.99 -8.83
CA SER A 277 -12.48 -9.38 -8.96
C SER A 277 -12.49 -7.99 -8.33
N SER A 278 -13.35 -7.10 -8.81
CA SER A 278 -13.59 -5.85 -8.10
C SER A 278 -14.35 -6.12 -6.80
N ALA A 279 -14.10 -5.32 -5.76
CA ALA A 279 -14.77 -5.45 -4.47
C ALA A 279 -16.30 -5.36 -4.61
N ALA A 280 -16.78 -4.50 -5.52
CA ALA A 280 -18.20 -4.40 -5.83
C ALA A 280 -18.79 -5.72 -6.36
N ALA A 281 -18.09 -6.40 -7.27
CA ALA A 281 -18.54 -7.64 -7.88
C ALA A 281 -18.48 -8.79 -6.88
N ALA A 282 -17.39 -8.89 -6.13
CA ALA A 282 -17.19 -9.89 -5.08
C ALA A 282 -18.29 -9.81 -4.01
N ALA A 283 -18.56 -8.60 -3.47
CA ALA A 283 -19.61 -8.39 -2.47
C ALA A 283 -21.00 -8.73 -3.02
N ALA A 284 -21.31 -8.35 -4.26
CA ALA A 284 -22.60 -8.67 -4.88
C ALA A 284 -22.78 -10.18 -5.10
N ASP A 285 -21.73 -10.88 -5.54
CA ASP A 285 -21.75 -12.33 -5.75
C ASP A 285 -21.85 -13.12 -4.43
N ALA A 286 -21.26 -12.59 -3.35
CA ALA A 286 -21.44 -13.08 -1.97
C ALA A 286 -22.85 -12.79 -1.39
N GLY A 287 -23.70 -12.08 -2.14
CA GLY A 287 -25.11 -11.84 -1.82
C GLY A 287 -25.36 -10.69 -0.85
N LEU A 288 -24.40 -9.76 -0.71
CA LEU A 288 -24.59 -8.52 0.04
C LEU A 288 -25.61 -7.62 -0.66
N ASP A 289 -26.31 -6.79 0.12
CA ASP A 289 -27.22 -5.81 -0.45
C ASP A 289 -26.47 -4.60 -1.02
N THR A 290 -27.19 -3.74 -1.75
CA THR A 290 -26.58 -2.61 -2.46
C THR A 290 -25.92 -1.58 -1.53
N ALA A 291 -26.42 -1.42 -0.30
CA ALA A 291 -25.80 -0.49 0.65
C ALA A 291 -24.48 -1.07 1.15
N ALA A 292 -24.48 -2.34 1.56
CA ALA A 292 -23.29 -3.05 1.97
C ALA A 292 -22.22 -3.11 0.87
N VAL A 293 -22.61 -3.36 -0.39
CA VAL A 293 -21.68 -3.33 -1.53
C VAL A 293 -21.02 -1.94 -1.69
N ALA A 294 -21.78 -0.86 -1.54
CA ALA A 294 -21.25 0.49 -1.64
C ALA A 294 -20.26 0.80 -0.51
N ASP A 295 -20.57 0.36 0.71
CA ASP A 295 -19.69 0.54 1.86
C ASP A 295 -18.39 -0.26 1.71
N VAL A 296 -18.45 -1.50 1.21
CA VAL A 296 -17.26 -2.31 0.89
C VAL A 296 -16.36 -1.58 -0.11
N VAL A 297 -16.92 -1.07 -1.21
CA VAL A 297 -16.15 -0.31 -2.22
C VAL A 297 -15.52 0.94 -1.63
N ASN A 298 -16.25 1.67 -0.79
CA ASN A 298 -15.76 2.89 -0.16
C ASN A 298 -14.61 2.61 0.82
N ASN A 299 -14.67 1.53 1.60
CA ASN A 299 -13.60 1.14 2.52
C ASN A 299 -12.35 0.68 1.76
N VAL A 300 -12.48 -0.18 0.75
CA VAL A 300 -11.34 -0.63 -0.08
C VAL A 300 -10.67 0.56 -0.76
N LYS A 301 -11.46 1.53 -1.25
CA LYS A 301 -10.91 2.76 -1.82
C LYS A 301 -10.17 3.60 -0.79
N GLN A 302 -10.78 3.87 0.37
CA GLN A 302 -10.15 4.68 1.42
C GLN A 302 -8.87 4.04 1.93
N SER A 303 -8.85 2.72 2.08
CA SER A 303 -7.62 2.00 2.45
C SER A 303 -6.57 2.09 1.34
N SER A 304 -6.97 1.98 0.07
CA SER A 304 -6.07 2.17 -1.07
C SER A 304 -5.48 3.59 -1.14
N ASP A 305 -6.16 4.61 -0.60
CA ASP A 305 -5.62 5.98 -0.54
C ASP A 305 -4.48 6.08 0.50
N ASN A 306 -4.36 5.13 1.45
CA ASN A 306 -3.24 5.03 2.40
C ASN A 306 -2.03 4.27 1.84
N VAL A 307 -2.15 3.67 0.65
CA VAL A 307 -1.03 2.97 0.00
C VAL A 307 -0.06 4.03 -0.55
N PRO A 308 1.25 3.98 -0.22
CA PRO A 308 2.20 4.93 -0.76
C PRO A 308 2.20 4.94 -2.30
N ALA A 309 2.32 6.12 -2.88
CA ALA A 309 2.30 6.22 -4.34
C ALA A 309 3.51 5.48 -4.96
N PRO A 310 3.36 4.90 -6.17
CA PRO A 310 4.45 4.18 -6.84
C PRO A 310 5.76 4.98 -6.98
N ALA A 311 5.67 6.30 -7.13
CA ALA A 311 6.84 7.17 -7.23
C ALA A 311 7.60 7.32 -5.90
N ASP A 312 6.88 7.38 -4.77
CA ASP A 312 7.48 7.46 -3.44
C ASP A 312 8.15 6.13 -3.08
N VAL A 313 7.48 5.00 -3.34
CA VAL A 313 8.06 3.66 -3.15
C VAL A 313 9.30 3.47 -4.02
N ALA A 314 9.25 3.91 -5.28
CA ALA A 314 10.41 3.83 -6.17
C ALA A 314 11.59 4.69 -5.71
N ALA A 315 11.31 5.84 -5.08
CA ALA A 315 12.31 6.71 -4.54
C ALA A 315 12.99 6.11 -3.30
N ALA A 316 12.21 5.68 -2.31
CA ALA A 316 12.73 5.00 -1.12
C ALA A 316 13.61 3.81 -1.50
N ALA A 317 13.08 2.92 -2.35
CA ALA A 317 13.80 1.78 -2.90
C ALA A 317 15.13 2.15 -3.59
N ALA A 318 15.17 3.28 -4.30
CA ALA A 318 16.38 3.74 -4.96
C ALA A 318 17.39 4.31 -3.94
N ILE A 319 16.91 4.99 -2.89
CA ILE A 319 17.75 5.50 -1.80
C ILE A 319 18.42 4.35 -1.07
N ASP A 320 17.69 3.27 -0.74
CA ASP A 320 18.22 2.05 -0.11
C ASP A 320 19.31 1.39 -0.95
N ALA A 321 19.14 1.43 -2.28
CA ALA A 321 20.13 0.95 -3.24
C ALA A 321 21.35 1.89 -3.38
N GLY A 322 21.39 3.01 -2.65
CA GLY A 322 22.47 3.98 -2.65
C GLY A 322 22.42 4.98 -3.82
N ALA A 323 21.24 5.22 -4.39
CA ALA A 323 21.08 6.21 -5.45
C ALA A 323 21.40 7.63 -4.95
N THR A 324 21.97 8.45 -5.82
CA THR A 324 22.18 9.87 -5.52
C THR A 324 20.88 10.66 -5.64
N VAL A 325 20.78 11.81 -4.97
CA VAL A 325 19.62 12.71 -5.01
C VAL A 325 19.15 13.02 -6.44
N SER A 326 20.08 13.24 -7.38
CA SER A 326 19.73 13.51 -8.78
C SER A 326 19.13 12.30 -9.50
N GLN A 327 19.54 11.08 -9.12
CA GLN A 327 18.97 9.85 -9.66
C GLN A 327 17.57 9.62 -9.11
N VAL A 328 17.38 9.79 -7.79
CA VAL A 328 16.08 9.70 -7.13
C VAL A 328 15.09 10.68 -7.76
N SER A 329 15.46 11.95 -7.91
CA SER A 329 14.62 12.97 -8.56
C SER A 329 14.23 12.59 -10.00
N SER A 330 15.17 12.01 -10.76
CA SER A 330 14.89 11.51 -12.13
C SER A 330 13.93 10.33 -12.14
N ILE A 331 14.04 9.41 -11.16
CA ILE A 331 13.16 8.25 -11.00
C ILE A 331 11.75 8.71 -10.65
N VAL A 332 11.59 9.54 -9.61
CA VAL A 332 10.29 10.08 -9.18
C VAL A 332 9.57 10.73 -10.34
N THR A 333 10.23 11.66 -11.04
CA THR A 333 9.63 12.38 -12.17
C THR A 333 9.17 11.44 -13.28
N ALA A 334 9.96 10.39 -13.57
CA ALA A 334 9.61 9.44 -14.62
C ALA A 334 8.46 8.51 -14.20
N VAL A 335 8.48 7.99 -12.97
CA VAL A 335 7.45 7.09 -12.44
C VAL A 335 6.12 7.83 -12.27
N ASP A 336 6.15 9.07 -11.78
CA ASP A 336 4.96 9.93 -11.67
C ASP A 336 4.35 10.24 -13.06
N ALA A 337 5.21 10.39 -14.08
CA ALA A 337 4.77 10.49 -15.48
C ALA A 337 4.25 9.16 -16.08
N GLY A 338 4.22 8.07 -15.31
CA GLY A 338 3.73 6.75 -15.69
C GLY A 338 4.77 5.83 -16.34
N ALA A 339 6.07 6.13 -16.20
CA ALA A 339 7.12 5.23 -16.67
C ALA A 339 7.21 3.97 -15.78
N PRO A 340 7.47 2.79 -16.34
CA PRO A 340 7.70 1.60 -15.53
C PRO A 340 8.90 1.79 -14.59
N PRO A 341 8.80 1.43 -13.28
CA PRO A 341 9.86 1.70 -12.30
C PRO A 341 11.25 1.15 -12.68
N ALA A 342 11.33 -0.09 -13.18
CA ALA A 342 12.58 -0.67 -13.64
C ALA A 342 13.24 0.11 -14.80
N VAL A 343 12.43 0.76 -15.64
CA VAL A 343 12.92 1.56 -16.77
C VAL A 343 13.41 2.91 -16.26
N ALA A 344 12.61 3.57 -15.41
CA ALA A 344 12.99 4.83 -14.77
C ALA A 344 14.31 4.71 -14.00
N ALA A 345 14.46 3.65 -13.19
CA ALA A 345 15.68 3.36 -12.43
C ALA A 345 16.90 3.14 -13.34
N LYS A 346 16.76 2.37 -14.42
CA LYS A 346 17.85 2.15 -15.39
C LYS A 346 18.25 3.40 -16.13
N ASP A 347 17.27 4.21 -16.54
CA ASP A 347 17.53 5.47 -17.24
C ASP A 347 18.19 6.50 -16.32
N ALA A 348 17.90 6.45 -15.01
CA ALA A 348 18.62 7.18 -13.97
C ALA A 348 20.01 6.60 -13.65
N GLY A 349 20.39 5.47 -14.24
CA GLY A 349 21.74 4.90 -14.14
C GLY A 349 21.98 3.93 -12.97
N LEU A 350 20.92 3.40 -12.35
CA LEU A 350 21.03 2.30 -11.38
C LEU A 350 21.50 1.02 -12.06
N SER A 351 22.08 0.10 -11.28
CA SER A 351 22.42 -1.22 -11.80
C SER A 351 21.16 -2.00 -12.18
N SER A 352 21.31 -3.05 -12.99
CA SER A 352 20.16 -3.88 -13.36
C SER A 352 19.58 -4.67 -12.19
N ALA A 353 20.37 -4.92 -11.13
CA ALA A 353 19.90 -5.58 -9.92
C ALA A 353 19.05 -4.60 -9.10
N ASP A 354 19.58 -3.42 -8.81
CA ASP A 354 18.90 -2.37 -8.05
C ASP A 354 17.60 -1.92 -8.75
N ALA A 355 17.63 -1.72 -10.07
CA ALA A 355 16.43 -1.39 -10.83
C ALA A 355 15.37 -2.51 -10.82
N ALA A 356 15.77 -3.77 -10.66
CA ALA A 356 14.83 -4.87 -10.50
C ALA A 356 14.23 -4.89 -9.09
N GLN A 357 15.03 -4.56 -8.07
CA GLN A 357 14.57 -4.42 -6.68
C GLN A 357 13.55 -3.29 -6.54
N VAL A 358 13.85 -2.10 -7.08
CA VAL A 358 12.92 -0.95 -7.14
C VAL A 358 11.59 -1.37 -7.78
N SER A 359 11.65 -2.12 -8.88
CA SER A 359 10.43 -2.59 -9.54
C SER A 359 9.68 -3.66 -8.76
N SER A 360 10.36 -4.47 -7.95
CA SER A 360 9.70 -5.45 -7.07
C SER A 360 8.93 -4.72 -5.99
N GLN A 361 9.59 -3.86 -5.22
CA GLN A 361 8.98 -3.11 -4.12
C GLN A 361 7.78 -2.27 -4.57
N VAL A 362 7.86 -1.61 -5.73
CA VAL A 362 6.72 -0.88 -6.28
C VAL A 362 5.57 -1.82 -6.68
N SER A 363 5.89 -3.00 -7.24
CA SER A 363 4.85 -3.97 -7.60
C SER A 363 4.18 -4.54 -6.35
N ASP A 364 4.96 -4.85 -5.32
CA ASP A 364 4.49 -5.38 -4.04
C ASP A 364 3.54 -4.36 -3.38
N SER A 365 3.92 -3.09 -3.33
CA SER A 365 3.03 -2.01 -2.87
C SER A 365 1.80 -1.81 -3.76
N SER A 366 1.93 -1.92 -5.08
CA SER A 366 0.82 -1.72 -6.02
C SER A 366 -0.25 -2.81 -5.95
N ASN A 367 0.09 -4.01 -5.47
CA ASN A 367 -0.89 -5.08 -5.25
C ASN A 367 -1.92 -4.71 -4.19
N ASN A 368 -1.60 -3.77 -3.30
CA ASN A 368 -2.49 -3.31 -2.25
C ASN A 368 -3.42 -2.17 -2.70
N LEU A 369 -3.38 -1.79 -3.98
CA LEU A 369 -4.28 -0.78 -4.54
C LEU A 369 -5.66 -1.38 -4.86
N ALA A 370 -6.69 -0.57 -4.68
CA ALA A 370 -8.04 -0.93 -5.08
C ALA A 370 -8.12 -1.27 -6.58
N HIS A 371 -8.98 -2.23 -6.93
CA HIS A 371 -9.18 -2.60 -8.32
C HIS A 371 -9.69 -1.38 -9.13
N PRO A 372 -9.19 -1.12 -10.37
CA PRO A 372 -9.52 0.09 -11.12
C PRO A 372 -11.02 0.35 -11.35
N ALA A 373 -11.82 -0.73 -11.36
CA ALA A 373 -13.28 -0.64 -11.48
C ALA A 373 -13.94 -0.02 -10.24
N ASP A 374 -13.41 -0.28 -9.05
CA ASP A 374 -13.90 0.29 -7.79
C ASP A 374 -13.53 1.77 -7.66
N VAL A 375 -12.34 2.15 -8.15
CA VAL A 375 -11.91 3.55 -8.24
C VAL A 375 -12.78 4.36 -9.22
N ALA A 376 -13.16 3.77 -10.36
CA ALA A 376 -13.94 4.45 -11.40
C ALA A 376 -15.41 4.74 -10.99
N LEU A 377 -16.01 3.90 -10.15
CA LEU A 377 -17.40 4.02 -9.67
C LEU A 377 -17.67 5.31 -8.88
N SER A 378 -16.63 5.93 -8.31
CA SER A 378 -16.74 7.20 -7.57
C SER A 378 -16.82 8.44 -8.47
N SER A 379 -16.43 8.36 -9.74
CA SER A 379 -16.50 9.51 -10.67
C SER A 379 -17.92 9.81 -11.15
N SER A 380 -18.87 8.89 -10.95
CA SER A 380 -20.28 9.06 -11.32
C SER A 380 -21.15 9.74 -10.25
N THR A 381 -20.68 9.96 -9.02
CA THR A 381 -21.55 10.48 -7.93
C THR A 381 -21.48 11.99 -7.69
N SER A 382 -20.65 12.75 -8.42
CA SER A 382 -20.60 14.22 -8.25
C SER A 382 -21.18 15.05 -9.41
N SER A 383 -21.61 14.43 -10.53
CA SER A 383 -22.25 15.18 -11.62
C SER A 383 -22.96 14.32 -12.67
N ASP A 384 -23.70 13.28 -12.27
CA ASP A 384 -24.71 12.73 -13.17
C ASP A 384 -25.89 13.73 -13.26
N PRO A 385 -26.21 14.30 -14.43
CA PRO A 385 -27.45 15.04 -14.59
C PRO A 385 -28.60 14.06 -14.34
N GLU A 386 -29.50 14.38 -13.40
CA GLU A 386 -30.73 13.62 -13.20
C GLU A 386 -31.34 13.28 -14.58
N PRO A 387 -31.73 12.02 -14.84
CA PRO A 387 -32.45 11.70 -16.06
C PRO A 387 -33.66 12.63 -16.15
N ALA A 388 -33.89 13.18 -17.33
CA ALA A 388 -34.97 14.14 -17.53
C ALA A 388 -36.31 13.52 -17.10
N THR A 389 -36.87 14.03 -16.01
CA THR A 389 -38.22 13.72 -15.55
C THR A 389 -39.11 14.92 -15.86
N ASP A 390 -40.43 14.71 -15.89
CA ASP A 390 -41.40 15.80 -16.06
C ASP A 390 -41.27 16.90 -14.98
N SER A 391 -40.54 16.62 -13.89
CA SER A 391 -40.28 17.54 -12.78
C SER A 391 -39.03 18.41 -12.96
N ASN A 392 -38.07 18.03 -13.83
CA ASN A 392 -36.78 18.73 -13.99
C ASN A 392 -36.55 19.33 -15.38
N MET A 393 -37.53 19.22 -16.30
CA MET A 393 -37.57 19.99 -17.55
C MET A 393 -38.33 21.33 -17.35
N PRO A 394 -37.80 22.47 -17.85
CA PRO A 394 -38.56 23.72 -17.89
C PRO A 394 -39.87 23.50 -18.67
N SER A 395 -40.99 24.04 -18.18
CA SER A 395 -42.33 23.82 -18.76
C SER A 395 -42.57 24.58 -20.07
N VAL A 396 -41.72 24.41 -21.08
CA VAL A 396 -41.76 25.14 -22.35
C VAL A 396 -42.94 24.75 -23.25
N TYR A 397 -43.73 23.73 -22.89
CA TYR A 397 -44.83 23.21 -23.70
C TYR A 397 -46.25 23.53 -23.23
N ASN A 398 -46.43 24.21 -22.09
CA ASN A 398 -47.79 24.56 -21.62
C ASN A 398 -48.37 25.82 -22.29
N ASP A 399 -47.55 26.63 -22.98
CA ASP A 399 -48.00 27.89 -23.58
C ASP A 399 -48.39 27.81 -25.07
N LEU A 400 -48.35 26.63 -25.69
CA LEU A 400 -48.64 26.46 -27.13
C LEU A 400 -50.08 26.03 -27.45
N ASN A 401 -50.97 25.84 -26.47
CA ASN A 401 -52.36 25.42 -26.73
C ASN A 401 -53.39 26.57 -26.78
N SER A 402 -52.97 27.79 -27.12
CA SER A 402 -53.89 28.89 -27.43
C SER A 402 -53.61 29.46 -28.82
N SER A 403 -54.17 28.78 -29.83
CA SER A 403 -54.22 29.23 -31.22
C SER A 403 -54.92 30.58 -31.37
N THR A 404 -54.26 31.58 -31.98
CA THR A 404 -54.84 32.41 -33.06
C THR A 404 -53.76 33.01 -33.98
N THR A 405 -53.76 32.51 -35.23
CA THR A 405 -53.53 33.23 -36.50
C THR A 405 -52.49 34.36 -36.57
N THR A 406 -51.33 34.08 -37.16
CA THR A 406 -50.77 34.69 -38.40
C THR A 406 -49.29 34.28 -38.54
N ASP A 407 -48.88 33.74 -39.70
CA ASP A 407 -47.45 33.54 -40.02
C ASP A 407 -46.68 34.87 -39.90
N PRO A 408 -45.48 34.87 -39.27
CA PRO A 408 -44.28 35.22 -40.03
C PRO A 408 -42.98 34.52 -39.51
N PRO A 409 -41.82 34.87 -40.10
CA PRO A 409 -41.05 34.13 -41.08
C PRO A 409 -40.09 33.07 -40.49
N THR A 410 -39.64 32.13 -41.33
CA THR A 410 -38.57 31.16 -41.00
C THR A 410 -37.28 31.89 -40.61
N PRO A 411 -36.76 31.74 -39.38
CA PRO A 411 -35.38 32.10 -39.08
C PRO A 411 -34.48 30.99 -39.61
N LYS A 412 -33.71 31.27 -40.66
CA LYS A 412 -32.63 30.40 -41.13
C LYS A 412 -31.52 30.40 -40.07
N THR A 413 -31.59 29.47 -39.12
CA THR A 413 -30.46 29.21 -38.23
C THR A 413 -29.50 28.25 -38.94
N THR A 414 -28.20 28.48 -38.75
CA THR A 414 -27.10 27.63 -39.22
C THR A 414 -27.30 26.16 -38.80
N LEU A 415 -27.98 25.94 -37.66
CA LEU A 415 -28.33 24.62 -37.13
C LEU A 415 -29.36 23.88 -38.00
N GLY A 416 -30.39 24.57 -38.51
CA GLY A 416 -31.39 23.96 -39.41
C GLY A 416 -30.78 23.48 -40.73
N SER A 417 -29.78 24.22 -41.23
CA SER A 417 -29.06 23.84 -42.46
C SER A 417 -28.19 22.59 -42.25
N ILE A 418 -27.65 22.41 -41.04
CA ILE A 418 -26.87 21.23 -40.65
C ILE A 418 -27.77 20.01 -40.49
N ILE A 419 -28.95 20.17 -39.89
CA ILE A 419 -29.92 19.08 -39.71
C ILE A 419 -30.45 18.60 -41.07
N ASP A 420 -30.74 19.51 -42.00
CA ASP A 420 -31.16 19.14 -43.36
C ASP A 420 -30.05 18.43 -44.15
N ALA A 421 -28.79 18.85 -43.97
CA ALA A 421 -27.63 18.19 -44.59
C ALA A 421 -27.40 16.77 -44.05
N ILE A 422 -27.52 16.58 -42.74
CA ILE A 422 -27.40 15.26 -42.09
C ILE A 422 -28.56 14.35 -42.52
N THR A 423 -29.78 14.88 -42.57
CA THR A 423 -30.96 14.11 -42.99
C THR A 423 -30.85 13.71 -44.46
N SER A 424 -30.37 14.60 -45.33
CA SER A 424 -30.10 14.28 -46.75
C SER A 424 -28.98 13.24 -46.90
N PHE A 425 -27.98 13.24 -46.02
CA PHE A 425 -26.88 12.27 -46.05
C PHE A 425 -27.33 10.87 -45.61
N LEU A 426 -28.14 10.79 -44.56
CA LEU A 426 -28.66 9.52 -44.02
C LEU A 426 -29.73 8.87 -44.92
N THR A 427 -30.48 9.67 -45.68
CA THR A 427 -31.55 9.18 -46.57
C THR A 427 -31.05 8.81 -47.98
N GLN A 428 -29.82 9.16 -48.34
CA GLN A 428 -29.21 8.83 -49.64
C GLN A 428 -28.30 7.59 -49.62
N ALA A 429 -28.18 6.88 -48.49
CA ALA A 429 -27.45 5.61 -48.46
C ALA A 429 -28.26 4.51 -49.18
N PRO A 430 -27.72 3.88 -50.25
CA PRO A 430 -28.42 2.79 -50.92
C PRO A 430 -28.53 1.59 -49.99
N ALA A 431 -29.73 0.99 -49.93
CA ALA A 431 -30.14 -0.05 -48.99
C ALA A 431 -29.42 -1.42 -49.10
N ASN A 432 -28.21 -1.50 -49.66
CA ASN A 432 -27.38 -2.71 -49.69
C ASN A 432 -25.89 -2.37 -49.86
N PRO A 433 -25.08 -2.26 -48.78
CA PRO A 433 -23.64 -2.22 -48.90
C PRO A 433 -23.09 -3.64 -49.13
N SER A 434 -22.78 -3.94 -50.39
CA SER A 434 -21.97 -5.10 -50.78
C SER A 434 -20.58 -4.99 -50.16
N LEU A 435 -20.18 -5.98 -49.35
CA LEU A 435 -18.82 -6.17 -48.83
C LEU A 435 -17.85 -6.54 -49.98
N ARG A 436 -17.51 -5.58 -50.85
CA ARG A 436 -16.39 -5.64 -51.81
C ARG A 436 -16.24 -4.31 -52.55
N SER A 437 -15.46 -3.41 -51.98
CA SER A 437 -14.49 -2.58 -52.72
C SER A 437 -13.81 -1.62 -51.74
N ARG A 438 -12.57 -1.96 -51.36
CA ARG A 438 -11.63 -1.00 -50.77
C ARG A 438 -11.36 0.08 -51.82
N ALA A 439 -11.50 1.35 -51.46
CA ALA A 439 -10.93 2.45 -52.24
C ALA A 439 -9.60 2.84 -51.59
N ALA A 440 -8.53 2.71 -52.36
CA ALA A 440 -7.21 3.22 -52.05
C ALA A 440 -7.25 4.75 -52.05
N CYS A 441 -6.72 5.39 -51.00
CA CYS A 441 -6.36 6.80 -51.07
C CYS A 441 -4.88 6.91 -51.45
N THR A 442 -4.67 7.33 -52.69
CA THR A 442 -3.43 7.90 -53.22
C THR A 442 -3.30 9.36 -52.80
N THR A 443 -2.06 9.78 -52.59
CA THR A 443 -1.55 11.13 -52.35
C THR A 443 -2.12 12.23 -53.26
N ALA A 444 -2.37 13.40 -52.66
CA ALA A 444 -2.10 14.73 -53.24
C ALA A 444 -1.77 15.70 -52.10
#